data_AF-X0UAU3-F1
#
_entry.id   AF-X0UAU3-F1
#
_cell.length_a   1.000
_cell.length_b   1.000
_cell.length_c   1.000
_cell.angle_alpha   90.00
_cell.angle_beta   90.00
_cell.angle_gamma   90.00
#
_symmetry.space_group_name_H-M   'P 1'
#
loop_
_entity.id
_entity.type
_entity.pdbx_description
1 polymer ?
#
loop_
_entity_poly.entity_id
_entity_poly.type
_entity_poly.pdbx_seq_one_letter_code
_entity_poly.pdbx_strand_id
1 'polypeptide(L)' 'LHLLSQVRMGVEMNLIDRVCMETLNELLLLTLPAHLQTIEGRKVESLKRNELRAGYLRERLRLN' A
#
# COMPACT_ATOMS: atom_id res chain seq x y z
N LEU A 1 -6.37 -3.50 4.42
CA LEU A 1 -5.32 -2.98 5.34
C LEU A 1 -4.70 -4.08 6.20
N HIS A 2 -5.48 -5.06 6.70
CA HIS A 2 -4.99 -6.14 7.57
C HIS A 2 -3.67 -6.79 7.13
N LEU A 3 -3.56 -7.23 5.88
CA LEU A 3 -2.35 -7.90 5.36
C LEU A 3 -1.10 -7.01 5.38
N LEU A 4 -1.24 -5.72 5.04
CA LEU A 4 -0.11 -4.80 5.04
C LEU A 4 0.40 -4.53 6.47
N SER A 5 -0.52 -4.49 7.45
CA SER A 5 -0.15 -4.41 8.86
C SER A 5 0.60 -5.66 9.35
N GLN A 6 0.23 -6.85 8.86
CA GLN A 6 0.95 -8.09 9.17
C GLN A 6 2.37 -8.08 8.58
N VAL A 7 2.53 -7.61 7.33
CA VAL A 7 3.86 -7.45 6.73
C VAL A 7 4.71 -6.47 7.54
N ARG A 8 4.15 -5.33 7.96
CA ARG A 8 4.85 -4.37 8.83
C ARG A 8 5.30 -4.97 10.15
N MET A 9 4.45 -5.77 10.79
CA MET A 9 4.85 -6.50 11.99
C MET A 9 5.99 -7.48 11.70
N GLY A 10 5.94 -8.20 10.58
CA GLY A 10 7.02 -9.09 10.16
C GLY A 10 8.35 -8.37 9.96
N VAL A 11 8.35 -7.17 9.38
CA VAL A 11 9.56 -6.34 9.26
C VAL A 11 10.07 -5.90 10.63
N GLU A 12 9.19 -5.38 11.50
CA GLU A 12 9.55 -4.95 12.85
C GLU A 12 10.16 -6.08 13.69
N MET A 13 9.68 -7.31 13.50
CA MET A 13 10.18 -8.51 14.17
C MET A 13 11.43 -9.11 13.49
N ASN A 14 11.99 -8.47 12.46
CA ASN A 14 13.11 -8.99 11.66
C ASN A 14 12.82 -10.34 10.97
N LEU A 15 11.55 -10.65 10.69
CA LEU A 15 11.13 -11.85 9.93
C LEU A 15 11.11 -11.61 8.42
N ILE A 16 11.03 -10.35 8.00
CA ILE A 16 10.99 -9.92 6.60
C ILE A 16 12.02 -8.78 6.44
N ASP A 17 13.00 -8.97 5.55
CA ASP A 17 14.10 -8.03 5.29
C ASP A 17 14.05 -7.41 3.89
N ARG A 18 13.12 -7.86 3.04
CA ARG A 18 12.98 -7.44 1.62
C ARG A 18 12.24 -6.12 1.42
N VAL A 19 11.71 -5.51 2.47
CA VAL A 19 10.99 -4.23 2.36
C VAL A 19 11.26 -3.38 3.59
N CYS A 20 11.57 -2.10 3.37
CA CYS A 20 11.85 -1.17 4.45
C CYS A 20 10.56 -0.59 5.08
N MET A 21 10.67 -0.16 6.33
CA MET A 21 9.57 0.46 7.07
C MET A 21 9.02 1.72 6.40
N GLU A 22 9.87 2.50 5.73
CA GLU A 22 9.46 3.71 5.00
C GLU A 22 8.48 3.38 3.88
N THR A 23 8.78 2.35 3.07
CA THR A 23 7.90 1.89 1.99
C THR A 23 6.55 1.41 2.54
N LEU A 24 6.55 0.70 3.67
CA LEU A 24 5.31 0.23 4.29
C LEU A 24 4.46 1.36 4.86
N ASN A 25 5.10 2.36 5.47
CA ASN A 25 4.41 3.54 6.00
C ASN A 25 3.76 4.35 4.88
N GLU A 26 4.48 4.55 3.77
CA GLU A 26 3.95 5.19 2.57
C GLU A 26 2.74 4.42 2.02
N LEU A 27 2.86 3.09 1.86
CA LEU A 27 1.77 2.24 1.38
C LEU A 27 0.54 2.31 2.29
N LEU A 28 0.70 2.35 3.61
CA LEU A 28 -0.41 2.48 4.55
C LEU A 28 -1.18 3.80 4.38
N LEU A 29 -0.46 4.90 4.10
CA LEU A 29 -1.06 6.22 3.90
C LEU A 29 -1.69 6.34 2.51
N LEU A 30 -0.94 6.06 1.46
CA LEU A 30 -1.32 6.34 0.08
C LEU A 30 -2.38 5.40 -0.46
N THR A 31 -2.60 4.24 0.18
CA THR A 31 -3.68 3.31 -0.19
C THR A 31 -5.03 3.60 0.48
N LEU A 32 -5.11 4.65 1.31
CA LEU A 32 -6.37 5.11 1.89
C LEU A 32 -7.29 5.69 0.80
N PRO A 33 -8.63 5.60 0.98
CA PRO A 33 -9.57 5.95 -0.08
C PRO A 33 -9.46 7.39 -0.60
N ALA A 34 -9.17 8.37 0.27
CA ALA A 34 -9.03 9.77 -0.13
C ALA A 34 -7.73 9.98 -0.92
N HIS A 35 -6.60 9.49 -0.42
CA HIS A 35 -5.30 9.62 -1.08
C HIS A 35 -5.28 8.92 -2.45
N LEU A 36 -5.86 7.72 -2.57
CA LEU A 36 -5.99 7.06 -3.88
C LEU A 36 -6.79 7.89 -4.88
N GLN A 37 -7.86 8.55 -4.45
CA GLN A 37 -8.65 9.42 -5.32
C GLN A 37 -7.90 10.69 -5.70
N THR A 38 -7.09 11.24 -4.79
CA THR A 38 -6.21 12.38 -5.07
C THR A 38 -5.14 12.01 -6.11
N ILE A 39 -4.52 10.84 -5.99
CA ILE A 39 -3.50 10.35 -6.95
C ILE A 39 -4.11 10.18 -8.35
N GLU A 40 -5.33 9.65 -8.44
CA GLU A 40 -6.04 9.49 -9.71
C GLU A 40 -6.59 10.80 -10.31
N GLY A 41 -6.60 11.89 -9.54
CA GLY A 41 -7.17 13.17 -9.95
C GLY A 41 -8.70 13.17 -10.13
N ARG A 42 -9.40 12.12 -9.68
CA ARG A 42 -10.86 12.01 -9.81
C ARG A 42 -11.46 11.14 -8.70
N LYS A 43 -12.76 11.32 -8.46
CA LYS A 43 -13.52 10.36 -7.67
C LYS A 43 -13.58 9.02 -8.39
N VAL A 44 -13.42 7.94 -7.63
CA VAL A 44 -13.37 6.59 -8.18
C VAL A 44 -14.32 5.69 -7.41
N GLU A 45 -15.11 4.92 -8.15
CA GLU A 45 -16.04 3.94 -7.60
C GLU A 45 -15.32 2.83 -6.84
N SER A 46 -16.04 2.18 -5.93
CA SER A 46 -15.46 1.25 -4.96
C SER A 46 -14.65 0.12 -5.59
N LEU A 47 -15.19 -0.50 -6.64
CA LEU A 47 -14.51 -1.60 -7.37
C LEU A 47 -13.21 -1.11 -8.00
N LYS A 48 -13.27 -0.01 -8.76
CA LYS A 48 -12.11 0.53 -9.47
C LYS A 48 -11.03 1.01 -8.49
N ARG A 49 -11.43 1.59 -7.36
CA ARG A 49 -10.51 1.94 -6.27
C ARG A 49 -9.79 0.72 -5.68
N ASN A 50 -10.46 -0.43 -5.57
CA ASN A 50 -9.81 -1.66 -5.11
C ASN A 50 -8.79 -2.18 -6.13
N GLU A 51 -9.09 -2.11 -7.43
CA GLU A 51 -8.14 -2.45 -8.49
C GLU A 51 -6.90 -1.55 -8.46
N LEU A 52 -7.11 -0.23 -8.37
CA LEU A 52 -6.05 0.76 -8.29
C LEU A 52 -5.17 0.54 -7.07
N ARG A 53 -5.79 0.32 -5.90
CA ARG A 53 -5.07 -0.01 -4.67
C ARG A 53 -4.15 -1.22 -4.87
N ALA A 54 -4.68 -2.29 -5.47
CA ALA A 54 -3.93 -3.51 -5.70
C ALA A 54 -2.79 -3.30 -6.72
N GLY A 55 -3.02 -2.48 -7.76
CA GLY A 55 -1.99 -2.07 -8.72
C GLY A 55 -0.86 -1.31 -8.05
N TYR A 56 -1.20 -0.25 -7.32
CA TYR A 56 -0.25 0.59 -6.59
C TYR A 56 0.61 -0.20 -5.59
N LEU A 57 -0.01 -1.08 -4.81
CA LEU A 57 0.69 -2.00 -3.90
C LEU A 57 1.71 -2.88 -4.63
N ARG A 58 1.32 -3.52 -5.74
CA ARG A 58 2.22 -4.41 -6.49
C ARG A 58 3.38 -3.67 -7.13
N GLU A 59 3.14 -2.47 -7.66
CA GLU A 59 4.18 -1.66 -8.28
C GLU A 59 5.22 -1.23 -7.25
N ARG A 60 4.77 -0.68 -6.11
CA ARG A 60 5.68 -0.20 -5.07
C ARG A 60 6.45 -1.32 -4.36
N LEU A 61 5.84 -2.51 -4.21
CA LEU A 61 6.49 -3.68 -3.62
C LEU A 61 7.40 -4.46 -4.61
N ARG A 62 7.32 -4.20 -5.92
CA ARG A 62 8.23 -4.79 -6.92
C ARG A 62 9.55 -4.05 -7.04
N LEU A 63 9.55 -2.76 -6.72
CA LEU A 63 10.69 -1.86 -6.91
C LEU A 63 11.66 -1.84 -5.71
N ASN A 64 11.47 -2.72 -4.72
CA ASN A 64 12.32 -2.85 -3.54
C ASN A 64 12.64 -4.32 -3.28
#